data_AF-A0A820JH45-F1
#
_entry.id   AF-A0A820JH45-F1
#
_cell.length_a   1.000
_cell.length_b   1.000
_cell.length_c   1.000
_cell.angle_alpha   90.00
_cell.angle_beta   90.00
_cell.angle_gamma   90.00
#
_symmetry.space_group_name_H-M   'P 1'
#
loop_
_entity.id
_entity.type
_entity.pdbx_description
1 polymer ?
#
loop_
_entity_poly.entity_id
_entity_poly.type
_entity_poly.pdbx_seq_one_letter_code
_entity_poly.pdbx_strand_id
1 'polypeptide(L)'
;GKKPLLLNMASATSPGGGYRKGDGAQEENLFRRSDYLRSLDIGLDEFIEDSSDRSHCSSTCDLDSYFDSRRMYPMDEYGAIYTSDLTFFRQPEKTGYAFMEEPLNNVCSLAIAAYRDPKLDGNMLAPKYAVGLRKKIENMFSIAYHH
;
A
#
# COMPACT_ATOMS: atom_id res chain seq x y z
N GLY A 1 -18.38 -6.61 -11.71
CA GLY A 1 -18.17 -5.15 -11.77
C GLY A 1 -16.71 -4.86 -12.07
N LYS A 2 -16.31 -3.60 -12.28
CA LYS A 2 -14.88 -3.23 -12.37
C LYS A 2 -14.24 -3.42 -10.98
N LYS A 3 -12.99 -3.90 -10.92
CA LYS A 3 -12.15 -3.96 -9.71
C LYS A 3 -11.20 -2.76 -9.72
N PRO A 4 -11.52 -1.63 -9.07
CA PRO A 4 -10.65 -0.46 -9.10
C PRO A 4 -9.36 -0.71 -8.32
N LEU A 5 -8.22 -0.29 -8.89
CA LEU A 5 -6.92 -0.32 -8.22
C LEU A 5 -6.58 1.06 -7.66
N LEU A 6 -6.28 1.12 -6.37
CA LEU A 6 -5.82 2.32 -5.66
C LEU A 6 -4.30 2.31 -5.55
N LEU A 7 -3.67 3.47 -5.61
CA LEU A 7 -2.29 3.63 -5.15
C LEU A 7 -2.28 3.99 -3.66
N ASN A 8 -1.60 3.19 -2.84
CA ASN A 8 -1.25 3.54 -1.45
C ASN A 8 0.17 4.12 -1.44
N MET A 9 0.30 5.38 -1.01
CA MET A 9 1.57 6.07 -0.79
C MET A 9 2.22 5.58 0.50
N ALA A 10 2.66 4.32 0.48
CA ALA A 10 3.03 3.59 1.66
C ALA A 10 4.29 4.15 2.34
N SER A 11 4.34 4.05 3.65
CA SER A 11 5.58 4.14 4.42
C SER A 11 6.57 3.08 3.93
N ALA A 12 7.86 3.40 3.92
CA ALA A 12 8.90 2.39 3.60
C ALA A 12 9.16 1.43 4.77
N THR A 13 8.68 1.76 5.98
CA THR A 13 9.20 1.17 7.24
C THR A 13 8.15 0.54 8.12
N SER A 14 6.88 0.96 8.00
CA SER A 14 5.82 0.48 8.89
C SER A 14 4.49 0.45 8.16
N PRO A 15 3.71 -0.65 8.24
CA PRO A 15 2.42 -0.73 7.59
C PRO A 15 1.46 0.32 8.18
N GLY A 16 0.78 1.06 7.31
CA GLY A 16 -0.22 2.03 7.74
C GLY A 16 0.37 3.30 8.34
N GLY A 17 1.68 3.51 8.23
CA GLY A 17 2.36 4.69 8.76
C GLY A 17 2.04 4.95 10.24
N GLY A 18 1.50 6.13 10.53
CA GLY A 18 1.11 6.56 11.87
C GLY A 18 -0.36 6.34 12.23
N TYR A 19 -1.10 5.44 11.57
CA TYR A 19 -2.57 5.41 11.67
C TYR A 19 -3.10 5.25 13.10
N ARG A 20 -2.38 4.50 13.95
CA ARG A 20 -2.70 4.28 15.39
C ARG A 20 -2.41 5.52 16.25
N LYS A 21 -1.54 6.42 15.80
CA LYS A 21 -1.14 7.65 16.51
C LYS A 21 -2.04 8.84 16.18
N GLY A 22 -2.87 8.73 15.14
CA GLY A 22 -3.75 9.80 14.67
C GLY A 22 -3.16 10.64 13.55
N ASP A 23 -2.09 10.18 12.89
CA ASP A 23 -1.50 10.91 11.75
C ASP A 23 -2.49 10.94 10.57
N GLY A 24 -2.50 12.05 9.82
CA GLY A 24 -3.53 12.38 8.82
C GLY A 24 -3.11 12.19 7.35
N ALA A 25 -2.07 11.42 7.06
CA ALA A 25 -1.64 11.20 5.67
C ALA A 25 -2.55 10.22 4.91
N GLN A 26 -2.25 10.02 3.63
CA GLN A 26 -3.10 9.25 2.71
C GLN A 26 -3.19 7.78 3.12
N GLU A 27 -2.06 7.15 3.43
CA GLU A 27 -1.99 5.75 3.88
C GLU A 27 -2.82 5.53 5.15
N GLU A 28 -2.69 6.41 6.14
CA GLU A 28 -3.42 6.32 7.41
C GLU A 28 -4.93 6.44 7.21
N ASN A 29 -5.34 7.31 6.30
CA ASN A 29 -6.74 7.46 5.93
C ASN A 29 -7.28 6.21 5.23
N LEU A 30 -6.48 5.53 4.40
CA LEU A 30 -6.87 4.24 3.83
C LEU A 30 -7.07 3.20 4.94
N PHE A 31 -6.08 3.04 5.83
CA PHE A 31 -6.13 2.06 6.92
C PHE A 31 -7.31 2.27 7.88
N ARG A 32 -7.65 3.51 8.20
CA ARG A 32 -8.79 3.79 9.08
C ARG A 32 -10.14 3.51 8.43
N ARG A 33 -10.22 3.59 7.10
CA ARG A 33 -11.50 3.55 6.37
C ARG A 33 -11.84 2.19 5.77
N SER A 34 -10.88 1.28 5.75
CA SER A 34 -11.04 -0.04 5.19
C SER A 34 -10.51 -1.09 6.14
N ASP A 35 -10.55 -2.31 5.65
CA ASP A 35 -9.98 -3.49 6.27
C ASP A 35 -8.53 -3.73 5.88
N TYR A 36 -7.87 -2.75 5.24
CA TYR A 36 -6.53 -2.89 4.68
C TYR A 36 -5.46 -3.26 5.71
N LEU A 37 -5.69 -2.88 6.97
CA LEU A 37 -4.85 -3.32 8.10
C LEU A 37 -4.74 -4.84 8.20
N ARG A 38 -5.79 -5.61 7.83
CA ARG A 38 -5.76 -7.08 7.86
C ARG A 38 -4.78 -7.66 6.84
N SER A 39 -4.41 -6.89 5.82
CA SER A 39 -3.46 -7.32 4.80
C SER A 39 -2.02 -6.95 5.17
N LEU A 40 -1.81 -5.74 5.72
CA LEU A 40 -0.46 -5.17 5.88
C LEU A 40 0.06 -5.17 7.33
N ASP A 41 -0.81 -5.19 8.34
CA ASP A 41 -0.45 -5.11 9.75
C ASP A 41 -0.34 -6.51 10.39
N ILE A 42 0.82 -7.13 10.18
CA ILE A 42 1.15 -8.52 10.56
C ILE A 42 0.96 -8.79 12.07
N GLY A 43 0.95 -7.76 12.91
CA GLY A 43 0.68 -7.91 14.35
C GLY A 43 -0.72 -8.45 14.66
N LEU A 44 -1.59 -8.58 13.65
CA LEU A 44 -2.92 -9.17 13.75
C LEU A 44 -3.04 -10.55 13.05
N ASP A 45 -2.05 -10.95 12.24
CA ASP A 45 -2.06 -12.22 11.49
C ASP A 45 -2.00 -13.45 12.43
N GLU A 46 -1.46 -13.32 13.65
CA GLU A 46 -1.46 -14.41 14.65
C GLU A 46 -2.88 -14.86 15.07
N PHE A 47 -3.92 -14.08 14.76
CA PHE A 47 -5.29 -14.32 15.20
C PHE A 47 -6.32 -14.45 14.06
N ILE A 48 -5.91 -14.38 12.79
CA ILE A 48 -6.83 -14.35 11.65
C ILE A 48 -6.55 -15.56 10.74
N GLU A 49 -7.47 -16.53 10.71
CA GLU A 49 -7.36 -17.74 9.87
C GLU A 49 -7.58 -17.47 8.37
N ASP A 50 -8.23 -16.35 8.02
CA ASP A 50 -8.64 -16.01 6.66
C ASP A 50 -7.87 -14.77 6.18
N SER A 51 -6.65 -14.97 5.68
CA SER A 51 -5.81 -13.88 5.18
C SER A 51 -6.26 -13.46 3.78
N SER A 52 -6.39 -12.16 3.53
CA SER A 52 -6.62 -11.63 2.17
C SER A 52 -5.55 -12.16 1.19
N ASP A 53 -5.92 -12.34 -0.08
CA ASP A 53 -4.95 -12.67 -1.13
C ASP A 53 -3.89 -11.57 -1.24
N ARG A 54 -2.64 -11.93 -0.94
CA ARG A 54 -1.48 -11.03 -0.93
C ARG A 54 -0.50 -11.47 -1.99
N SER A 55 0.07 -10.50 -2.70
CA SER A 55 1.21 -10.76 -3.57
C SER A 55 2.27 -9.70 -3.35
N HIS A 56 3.47 -10.16 -3.02
CA HIS A 56 4.65 -9.31 -2.95
C HIS A 56 5.30 -9.29 -4.33
N CYS A 57 5.54 -8.10 -4.86
CA CYS A 57 6.33 -7.94 -6.07
C CYS A 57 7.73 -7.49 -5.67
N SER A 58 8.69 -8.35 -5.95
CA SER A 58 10.10 -8.05 -5.71
C SER A 58 10.64 -7.00 -6.69
N SER A 59 11.85 -6.51 -6.41
CA SER A 59 12.56 -5.56 -7.28
C SER A 59 12.89 -6.07 -8.69
N THR A 60 12.73 -7.38 -8.96
CA THR A 60 12.86 -8.00 -10.30
C THR A 60 11.52 -8.19 -11.03
N CYS A 61 10.42 -7.67 -10.46
CA CYS A 61 9.04 -7.91 -10.93
C CYS A 61 8.56 -9.35 -10.77
N ASP A 62 9.28 -10.20 -10.04
CA ASP A 62 8.81 -11.54 -9.71
C ASP A 62 7.70 -11.44 -8.65
N LEU A 63 6.55 -12.02 -8.96
CA LEU A 63 5.40 -12.13 -8.07
C LEU A 63 5.65 -13.30 -7.11
N ASP A 64 5.84 -13.00 -5.83
CA ASP A 64 5.94 -14.02 -4.79
C ASP A 64 4.64 -14.06 -3.99
N SER A 65 3.84 -15.08 -4.28
CA SER A 65 2.60 -15.41 -3.58
C SER A 65 2.81 -16.28 -2.33
N TYR A 66 4.04 -16.73 -2.05
CA TYR A 66 4.40 -17.51 -0.85
C TYR A 66 5.28 -16.72 0.14
N PHE A 67 5.31 -15.39 0.01
CA PHE A 67 6.21 -14.56 0.77
C PHE A 67 5.82 -14.49 2.25
N ASP A 68 6.79 -14.70 3.14
CA ASP A 68 6.63 -14.51 4.58
C ASP A 68 6.16 -13.07 4.85
N SER A 69 4.96 -12.90 5.41
CA SER A 69 4.38 -11.59 5.68
C SER A 69 5.30 -10.73 6.56
N ARG A 70 6.15 -11.35 7.40
CA ARG A 70 7.19 -10.67 8.20
C ARG A 70 8.27 -9.97 7.38
N ARG A 71 8.33 -10.20 6.06
CA ARG A 71 9.31 -9.58 5.15
C ARG A 71 8.72 -8.42 4.32
N MET A 72 7.44 -8.08 4.49
CA MET A 72 6.80 -6.98 3.75
C MET A 72 7.33 -5.61 4.17
N TYR A 73 7.71 -5.48 5.45
CA TYR A 73 8.29 -4.28 6.01
C TYR A 73 9.58 -4.60 6.77
N PRO A 74 10.63 -3.77 6.65
CA PRO A 74 10.73 -2.62 5.75
C PRO A 74 10.66 -3.03 4.27
N MET A 75 9.99 -2.22 3.45
CA MET A 75 9.74 -2.52 2.04
C MET A 75 11.05 -2.50 1.24
N ASP A 76 11.17 -3.40 0.26
CA ASP A 76 12.29 -3.39 -0.70
C ASP A 76 12.32 -2.08 -1.51
N GLU A 77 13.52 -1.64 -1.93
CA GLU A 77 13.72 -0.36 -2.61
C GLU A 77 12.88 -0.24 -3.89
N TYR A 78 12.63 -1.32 -4.61
CA TYR A 78 11.72 -1.33 -5.77
C TYR A 78 10.52 -2.25 -5.57
N GLY A 79 10.31 -2.71 -4.34
CA GLY A 79 9.22 -3.60 -3.99
C GLY A 79 7.87 -2.90 -3.98
N ALA A 80 6.84 -3.70 -4.15
CA ALA A 80 5.46 -3.27 -4.03
C ALA A 80 4.62 -4.40 -3.41
N ILE A 81 3.52 -4.02 -2.78
CA ILE A 81 2.57 -4.98 -2.22
C ILE A 81 1.22 -4.77 -2.89
N TYR A 82 0.74 -5.80 -3.56
CA TYR A 82 -0.60 -5.84 -4.11
C TYR A 82 -1.54 -6.55 -3.14
N THR A 83 -2.71 -5.94 -2.91
CA THR A 83 -3.78 -6.48 -2.08
C THR A 83 -5.09 -6.39 -2.85
N SER A 84 -5.80 -7.51 -3.00
CA SER A 84 -7.15 -7.53 -3.58
C SER A 84 -8.24 -7.67 -2.51
N ASP A 85 -9.49 -7.48 -2.95
CA ASP A 85 -10.70 -7.73 -2.18
C ASP A 85 -10.81 -6.93 -0.87
N LEU A 86 -10.30 -5.70 -0.90
CA LEU A 86 -10.48 -4.72 0.18
C LEU A 86 -11.92 -4.21 0.23
N THR A 87 -12.36 -3.94 1.45
CA THR A 87 -13.65 -3.34 1.77
C THR A 87 -13.47 -1.99 2.45
N PHE A 88 -13.96 -0.92 1.82
CA PHE A 88 -14.03 0.41 2.42
C PHE A 88 -15.43 0.62 3.02
N PHE A 89 -15.47 0.78 4.34
CA PHE A 89 -16.72 0.85 5.10
C PHE A 89 -16.84 2.13 5.94
N ARG A 90 -15.87 3.05 5.85
CA ARG A 90 -15.97 4.37 6.50
C ARG A 90 -15.82 5.54 5.55
N GLN A 91 -16.56 6.59 5.88
CA GLN A 91 -16.52 7.91 5.27
C GLN A 91 -15.16 8.61 5.52
N PRO A 92 -14.82 9.67 4.77
CA PRO A 92 -13.56 10.41 4.93
C PRO A 92 -13.40 11.08 6.30
N GLU A 93 -12.19 11.51 6.62
CA GLU A 93 -11.83 12.17 7.88
C GLU A 93 -12.71 13.38 8.23
N LYS A 94 -13.14 14.16 7.22
CA LYS A 94 -14.03 15.33 7.39
C LYS A 94 -15.37 15.01 8.05
N THR A 95 -15.80 13.75 8.04
CA THR A 95 -17.05 13.28 8.69
C THR A 95 -16.75 12.44 9.93
N GLY A 96 -15.52 12.50 10.46
CA GLY A 96 -15.11 11.73 11.64
C GLY A 96 -15.10 10.21 11.42
N TYR A 97 -14.90 9.74 10.18
CA TYR A 97 -14.90 8.31 9.86
C TYR A 97 -16.20 7.56 10.19
N ALA A 98 -17.35 8.22 10.05
CA ALA A 98 -18.67 7.60 10.15
C ALA A 98 -18.78 6.37 9.23
N PHE A 99 -19.60 5.38 9.61
CA PHE A 99 -19.85 4.21 8.77
C PHE A 99 -20.59 4.59 7.48
N MET A 100 -20.28 3.90 6.39
CA MET A 100 -20.97 4.04 5.12
C MET A 100 -22.25 3.19 5.13
N GLU A 101 -23.34 3.72 4.56
CA GLU A 101 -24.57 2.93 4.35
C GLU A 101 -24.32 1.81 3.32
N GLU A 102 -23.54 2.11 2.27
CA GLU A 102 -23.13 1.15 1.25
C GLU A 102 -21.60 1.08 1.18
N PRO A 103 -20.97 0.03 1.77
CA PRO A 103 -19.53 -0.18 1.66
C PRO A 103 -19.05 -0.45 0.22
N LEU A 104 -17.84 -0.01 -0.10
CA LEU A 104 -17.19 -0.33 -1.38
C LEU A 104 -16.40 -1.63 -1.22
N ASN A 105 -16.88 -2.69 -1.87
CA ASN A 105 -16.25 -4.02 -1.87
C ASN A 105 -15.41 -4.23 -3.13
N ASN A 106 -14.55 -5.27 -3.12
CA ASN A 106 -13.73 -5.69 -4.28
C ASN A 106 -12.80 -4.59 -4.80
N VAL A 107 -12.25 -3.80 -3.89
CA VAL A 107 -11.25 -2.77 -4.20
C VAL A 107 -9.85 -3.40 -4.12
N CYS A 108 -8.98 -3.09 -5.06
CA CYS A 108 -7.58 -3.52 -5.01
C CYS A 108 -6.68 -2.35 -4.61
N SER A 109 -5.58 -2.60 -3.93
CA SER A 109 -4.60 -1.57 -3.56
C SER A 109 -3.18 -2.01 -3.90
N LEU A 110 -2.37 -1.05 -4.35
CA LEU A 110 -0.94 -1.23 -4.56
C LEU A 110 -0.17 -0.29 -3.64
N ALA A 111 0.55 -0.85 -2.66
CA ALA A 111 1.42 -0.11 -1.76
C ALA A 111 2.83 -0.01 -2.35
N ILE A 112 3.31 1.22 -2.51
CA ILE A 112 4.67 1.54 -2.96
C ILE A 112 5.20 2.72 -2.13
N ALA A 113 6.39 2.55 -1.56
CA ALA A 113 7.05 3.63 -0.83
C ALA A 113 7.80 4.58 -1.77
N ALA A 114 7.51 5.88 -1.69
CA ALA A 114 8.32 6.90 -2.35
C ALA A 114 9.64 7.15 -1.58
N TYR A 115 10.62 7.78 -2.23
CA TYR A 115 11.83 8.19 -1.53
C TYR A 115 11.51 9.27 -0.49
N ARG A 116 11.94 9.05 0.76
CA ARG A 116 11.83 10.02 1.83
C ARG A 116 12.94 11.06 1.70
N ASP A 117 12.55 12.34 1.63
CA ASP A 117 13.46 13.48 1.56
C ASP A 117 14.61 13.28 0.54
N PRO A 118 14.29 12.99 -0.74
CA PRO A 118 15.31 12.68 -1.73
C PRO A 118 16.15 13.92 -2.03
N LYS A 119 17.45 13.74 -2.30
CA LYS A 119 18.32 14.83 -2.72
C LYS A 119 17.76 15.47 -3.99
N LEU A 120 17.65 16.80 -3.97
CA LEU A 120 17.22 17.60 -5.10
C LEU A 120 18.43 18.22 -5.81
N ASP A 121 18.27 18.46 -7.10
CA ASP A 121 19.11 19.31 -7.94
C ASP A 121 18.25 20.48 -8.42
N GLY A 122 18.35 21.62 -7.72
CA GLY A 122 17.38 22.71 -7.82
C GLY A 122 15.98 22.25 -7.39
N ASN A 123 15.02 22.34 -8.33
CA ASN A 123 13.63 21.92 -8.11
C ASN A 123 13.32 20.52 -8.67
N MET A 124 14.34 19.77 -9.08
CA MET A 124 14.21 18.42 -9.65
C MET A 124 14.85 17.38 -8.74
N LEU A 125 14.43 16.12 -8.87
CA LEU A 125 15.12 15.01 -8.21
C LEU A 125 16.54 14.88 -8.76
N ALA A 126 17.53 14.70 -7.88
CA ALA A 126 18.87 14.38 -8.32
C ALA A 126 18.86 13.07 -9.14
N PRO A 127 19.75 12.91 -10.15
CA PRO A 127 19.64 11.84 -11.15
C PRO A 127 19.44 10.43 -10.59
N LYS A 128 20.12 10.09 -9.49
CA LYS A 128 19.97 8.80 -8.80
C LYS A 128 18.51 8.53 -8.38
N TYR A 129 17.85 9.51 -7.76
CA TYR A 129 16.48 9.38 -7.26
C TYR A 129 15.46 9.43 -8.40
N ALA A 130 15.73 10.20 -9.46
CA ALA A 130 14.88 10.21 -10.66
C ALA A 130 14.84 8.83 -11.34
N VAL A 131 16.01 8.19 -11.51
CA VAL A 131 16.10 6.83 -12.07
C VAL A 131 15.39 5.82 -11.17
N GLY A 132 15.60 5.90 -9.86
CA GLY A 132 14.95 4.99 -8.91
C GLY A 132 13.43 5.17 -8.86
N LEU A 133 12.94 6.41 -8.90
CA LEU A 133 11.50 6.70 -8.93
C LEU A 133 10.86 6.22 -10.22
N ARG A 134 11.55 6.39 -11.36
CA ARG A 134 11.12 5.82 -12.64
C ARG A 134 10.91 4.30 -12.52
N LYS A 135 11.87 3.56 -11.96
CA LYS A 135 11.73 2.10 -11.75
C LYS A 135 10.53 1.75 -10.88
N LYS A 136 10.30 2.50 -9.79
CA LYS A 136 9.10 2.32 -8.94
C LYS A 136 7.80 2.53 -9.72
N ILE A 137 7.75 3.55 -10.59
CA ILE A 137 6.59 3.83 -11.45
C ILE A 137 6.40 2.72 -12.50
N GLU A 138 7.49 2.23 -13.11
CA GLU A 138 7.45 1.12 -14.07
C GLU A 138 6.94 -0.17 -13.40
N ASN A 139 7.36 -0.45 -12.18
CA ASN A 139 6.84 -1.57 -11.38
C ASN A 139 5.36 -1.39 -11.06
N MET A 140 4.92 -0.17 -10.68
CA MET A 140 3.51 0.14 -10.44
C MET A 140 2.62 -0.27 -11.61
N PHE A 141 2.99 0.16 -12.81
CA PHE A 141 2.21 -0.15 -14.02
C PHE A 141 2.34 -1.62 -14.44
N SER A 142 3.50 -2.24 -14.27
CA SER A 142 3.67 -3.67 -14.56
C SER A 142 2.74 -4.52 -13.71
N ILE A 143 2.66 -4.25 -12.40
CA ILE A 143 1.79 -5.00 -11.49
C ILE A 143 0.32 -4.75 -11.82
N ALA A 144 -0.05 -3.48 -12.06
CA ALA A 144 -1.41 -3.11 -12.47
C ALA A 144 -1.84 -3.68 -13.82
N TYR A 145 -0.90 -4.06 -14.68
CA TYR A 145 -1.19 -4.74 -15.96
C TYR A 145 -1.42 -6.24 -15.77
N HIS A 146 -0.77 -6.86 -14.79
CA HIS A 146 -0.87 -8.30 -14.52
C HIS A 146 -2.08 -8.70 -13.66
N HIS A 147 -2.69 -7.76 -12.93
CA HIS A 147 -3.79 -7.98 -11.99
C HIS A 147 -4.99 -7.06 -12.26
#